data_AF-A0A2V8UGS2-F1
#
_entry.id   AF-A0A2V8UGS2-F1
#
_cell.length_a   1.000
_cell.length_b   1.000
_cell.length_c   1.000
_cell.angle_alpha   90.00
_cell.angle_beta   90.00
_cell.angle_gamma   90.00
#
_symmetry.space_group_name_H-M   'P 1'
#
loop_
_entity.id
_entity.type
_entity.pdbx_description
1 polymer ?
#
loop_
_entity_poly.entity_id
_entity_poly.type
_entity_poly.pdbx_seq_one_letter_code
_entity_poly.pdbx_strand_id
1 'polypeptide(L)'
;EHRLPHNLNISFAYVEGESLLMGINDVAVSSGSACTSATLEPSYVLKALGVGDDLAHTSIRFGLGRFNTEEEVDYVAGRVTEVVRRLRDLSPLYEMAKEGVDLSKVHWAAE
;
A
#
# COMPACT_ATOMS: atom_id res chain seq x y z
N GLU A 1 -17.65 1.39 -13.21
CA GLU A 1 -17.51 1.78 -14.63
C GLU A 1 -16.89 3.16 -14.86
N HIS A 2 -16.94 4.10 -13.90
CA HIS A 2 -16.27 5.40 -14.03
C HIS A 2 -14.89 5.43 -13.34
N ARG A 3 -13.89 4.79 -13.94
CA ARG A 3 -12.49 4.89 -13.48
C ARG A 3 -11.57 5.30 -14.61
N LEU A 4 -10.49 5.99 -14.28
CA LEU A 4 -9.40 6.18 -15.22
C LEU A 4 -8.67 4.84 -15.39
N PRO A 5 -8.59 4.28 -16.61
CA PRO A 5 -8.07 2.93 -16.82
C PRO A 5 -6.58 2.81 -16.46
N HIS A 6 -5.86 3.93 -16.52
CA HIS A 6 -4.43 4.04 -16.25
C HIS A 6 -4.11 4.40 -14.79
N ASN A 7 -5.11 4.47 -13.91
CA ASN A 7 -4.94 4.84 -12.52
C ASN A 7 -5.44 3.71 -11.62
N LEU A 8 -4.53 3.15 -10.83
CA LEU A 8 -4.83 2.14 -9.83
C LEU A 8 -4.21 2.54 -8.51
N ASN A 9 -5.04 2.74 -7.47
CA ASN A 9 -4.58 2.98 -6.10
C ASN A 9 -5.05 1.83 -5.22
N ILE A 10 -4.11 1.16 -4.54
CA ILE A 10 -4.35 0.00 -3.68
C ILE A 10 -3.65 0.20 -2.35
N SER A 11 -4.37 -0.02 -1.24
CA SER A 11 -3.81 -0.12 0.10
C SER A 11 -3.56 -1.58 0.48
N PHE A 12 -2.42 -1.84 1.11
CA PHE A 12 -2.03 -3.18 1.55
C PHE A 12 -2.11 -3.28 3.07
N ALA A 13 -3.22 -3.84 3.57
CA ALA A 13 -3.38 -4.10 5.00
C ALA A 13 -2.24 -4.98 5.56
N TYR A 14 -1.85 -4.68 6.80
CA TYR A 14 -0.86 -5.40 7.60
C TYR A 14 0.57 -5.34 7.07
N VAL A 15 0.85 -4.38 6.19
CA VAL A 15 2.17 -4.10 5.62
C VAL A 15 2.52 -2.66 5.97
N GLU A 16 3.80 -2.34 6.13
CA GLU A 16 4.24 -0.96 6.26
C GLU A 16 4.56 -0.36 4.88
N GLY A 17 4.06 0.85 4.59
CA GLY A 17 4.18 1.48 3.28
C GLY A 17 5.62 1.77 2.83
N GLU A 18 6.48 2.25 3.74
CA GLU A 18 7.90 2.50 3.45
C GLU A 18 8.64 1.22 3.10
N SER A 19 8.47 0.19 3.93
CA SER A 19 9.04 -1.14 3.69
C SER A 19 8.61 -1.73 2.35
N LEU A 20 7.34 -1.53 1.95
CA LEU A 20 6.86 -1.93 0.63
C LEU A 20 7.56 -1.17 -0.50
N LEU A 21 7.66 0.15 -0.42
CA LEU A 21 8.37 0.98 -1.40
C LEU A 21 9.85 0.59 -1.53
N MET A 22 10.52 0.33 -0.41
CA MET A 22 11.91 -0.14 -0.39
C MET A 22 12.05 -1.52 -1.06
N GLY A 23 11.05 -2.39 -0.91
CA GLY A 23 11.03 -3.71 -1.52
C GLY A 23 10.80 -3.69 -3.04
N ILE A 24 10.11 -2.66 -3.57
CA ILE A 24 9.86 -2.46 -5.01
C ILE A 24 10.66 -1.29 -5.59
N ASN A 25 11.86 -1.03 -5.06
CA ASN A 25 12.69 0.13 -5.42
C ASN A 25 13.14 0.19 -6.89
N ASP A 26 12.94 -0.90 -7.63
CA ASP A 26 13.17 -1.04 -9.06
C ASP A 26 11.94 -0.64 -9.91
N VAL A 27 10.83 -0.29 -9.28
CA VAL A 27 9.58 0.13 -9.92
C VAL A 27 9.24 1.57 -9.53
N ALA A 28 9.06 2.44 -10.53
CA ALA A 28 8.64 3.82 -10.31
C ALA A 28 7.13 3.88 -9.98
N VAL A 29 6.80 4.14 -8.72
CA VAL A 29 5.42 4.30 -8.22
C VAL A 29 5.29 5.54 -7.33
N SER A 30 4.08 5.83 -6.89
CA SER A 30 3.82 6.87 -5.90
C SER A 30 3.10 6.32 -4.68
N SER A 31 3.48 6.77 -3.50
CA SER A 31 2.74 6.56 -2.24
C SER A 31 2.19 7.91 -1.73
N GLY A 32 1.11 7.86 -0.96
CA GLY A 32 0.46 9.05 -0.39
C GLY A 32 -0.27 9.92 -1.42
N SER A 33 -0.52 11.20 -1.07
CA SER A 33 -1.33 12.12 -1.89
C SER A 33 -0.65 12.57 -3.20
N ALA A 34 0.68 12.58 -3.25
CA ALA A 34 1.52 12.70 -4.44
C ALA A 34 2.96 12.97 -3.96
N CYS A 35 3.92 12.19 -4.43
CA CYS A 35 5.34 12.56 -4.50
C CYS A 35 5.88 13.27 -3.23
N THR A 36 5.89 12.55 -2.10
CA THR A 36 6.71 12.84 -0.91
C THR A 36 6.87 14.33 -0.53
N SER A 37 5.93 14.89 0.24
CA SER A 37 6.30 15.95 1.18
C SER A 37 7.30 15.38 2.19
N ALA A 38 8.20 16.21 2.71
CA ALA A 38 9.22 15.79 3.70
C ALA A 38 8.65 15.18 5.00
N THR A 39 7.33 15.23 5.18
CA THR A 39 6.57 14.61 6.26
C THR A 39 5.76 13.41 5.74
N LEU A 40 5.81 12.33 6.52
CA LEU A 40 5.16 11.04 6.26
C LEU A 40 3.64 11.08 6.50
N GLU A 41 2.96 12.10 5.97
CA GLU A 41 1.53 12.26 6.20
C GLU A 41 0.71 11.36 5.26
N PRO A 42 -0.35 10.69 5.77
CA PRO A 42 -1.25 9.92 4.94
C PRO A 42 -2.00 10.80 3.94
N SER A 43 -2.38 10.22 2.80
CA SER A 43 -3.06 10.96 1.74
C SER A 43 -4.35 11.63 2.22
N TYR A 44 -4.40 12.97 2.18
CA TYR A 44 -5.60 13.73 2.51
C TYR A 44 -6.81 13.37 1.64
N VAL A 45 -6.57 12.91 0.40
CA VAL A 45 -7.61 12.42 -0.51
C VAL A 45 -8.19 11.10 0.01
N LEU A 46 -7.34 10.17 0.46
CA LEU A 46 -7.82 8.89 1.01
C LEU A 46 -8.55 9.11 2.33
N LYS A 47 -8.09 10.03 3.18
CA LYS A 47 -8.82 10.45 4.39
C LYS A 47 -10.20 11.02 4.06
N ALA A 48 -10.29 11.88 3.05
CA ALA A 48 -11.57 12.44 2.62
C ALA A 48 -12.53 11.37 2.06
N LEU A 49 -12.00 10.27 1.53
CA LEU A 49 -12.77 9.10 1.11
C LEU A 49 -13.15 8.14 2.27
N GLY A 50 -12.74 8.45 3.50
CA GLY A 50 -13.03 7.64 4.69
C GLY A 50 -12.10 6.43 4.87
N VAL A 51 -10.95 6.40 4.18
CA VAL A 51 -9.93 5.38 4.42
C VAL A 51 -9.23 5.68 5.74
N GLY A 52 -9.18 4.69 6.64
CA GLY A 52 -8.49 4.81 7.93
C GLY A 52 -6.99 5.05 7.76
N ASP A 53 -6.39 5.74 8.73
CA ASP A 53 -4.99 6.20 8.66
C ASP A 53 -4.01 5.04 8.38
N ASP A 54 -4.19 3.89 9.03
CA ASP A 54 -3.37 2.68 8.82
C ASP A 54 -3.35 2.21 7.36
N LEU A 55 -4.50 2.29 6.67
CA LEU A 55 -4.61 1.92 5.27
C LEU A 55 -4.16 3.05 4.33
N ALA A 56 -4.30 4.30 4.75
CA ALA A 56 -3.86 5.44 3.96
C ALA A 56 -2.32 5.51 3.85
N HIS A 57 -1.58 5.07 4.88
CA HIS A 57 -0.12 4.98 4.85
C HIS A 57 0.43 3.86 3.96
N THR A 58 -0.40 2.86 3.65
CA THR A 58 0.00 1.67 2.87
C THR A 58 -0.48 1.72 1.43
N SER A 59 -1.01 2.88 1.01
CA SER A 59 -1.54 3.08 -0.34
C SER A 59 -0.43 3.27 -1.36
N ILE A 60 -0.45 2.50 -2.44
CA ILE A 60 0.43 2.65 -3.59
C ILE A 60 -0.43 2.96 -4.81
N ARG A 61 -0.05 4.01 -5.54
CA ARG A 61 -0.66 4.40 -6.81
C ARG A 61 0.24 4.02 -7.97
N PHE A 62 -0.28 3.12 -8.80
CA PHE A 62 0.27 2.67 -10.07
C PHE A 62 -0.34 3.49 -11.21
N GLY A 63 0.53 4.04 -12.06
CA GLY A 63 0.15 4.77 -13.25
C GLY A 63 0.63 4.02 -14.49
N LEU A 64 -0.24 3.87 -15.48
CA LEU A 64 0.14 3.32 -16.78
C LEU A 64 0.19 4.41 -17.84
N GLY A 65 1.23 4.38 -18.68
CA GLY A 65 1.43 5.29 -19.80
C GLY A 65 1.38 4.55 -21.14
N ARG A 66 1.51 5.33 -22.23
CA ARG A 66 1.56 4.80 -23.61
C ARG A 66 2.67 3.77 -23.83
N PHE A 67 3.76 3.88 -23.08
CA PHE A 67 4.97 3.10 -23.28
C PHE A 67 5.09 1.89 -22.36
N ASN A 68 4.12 1.68 -21.46
CA ASN A 68 4.12 0.48 -20.65
C ASN A 68 3.72 -0.75 -21.47
N THR A 69 4.32 -1.89 -21.15
CA THR A 69 4.00 -3.17 -21.78
C THR A 69 3.28 -4.11 -20.82
N GLU A 70 2.66 -5.17 -21.35
CA GLU A 70 2.00 -6.19 -20.54
C GLU A 70 3.00 -6.94 -19.66
N GLU A 71 4.20 -7.19 -20.17
CA GLU A 71 5.29 -7.85 -19.43
C GLU A 71 5.76 -7.01 -18.23
N GLU A 72 5.82 -5.68 -18.37
CA GLU A 72 6.11 -4.80 -17.24
C GLU A 72 5.00 -4.86 -16.18
N VAL A 73 3.73 -4.93 -16.60
CA VAL A 73 2.60 -5.07 -15.68
C VAL A 73 2.69 -6.38 -14.91
N ASP A 74 2.94 -7.49 -15.60
CA ASP A 74 3.11 -8.81 -14.98
C ASP A 74 4.28 -8.85 -14.01
N TYR A 75 5.41 -8.25 -14.40
CA TYR A 75 6.58 -8.11 -13.55
C TYR A 75 6.25 -7.36 -12.26
N VAL A 76 5.64 -6.17 -12.38
CA VAL A 76 5.29 -5.34 -11.23
C VAL A 76 4.27 -6.04 -10.33
N ALA A 77 3.26 -6.69 -10.90
CA ALA A 77 2.28 -7.46 -10.13
C ALA A 77 2.92 -8.61 -9.34
N GLY A 78 3.84 -9.35 -9.97
CA GLY A 78 4.61 -10.41 -9.32
C GLY A 78 5.49 -9.87 -8.19
N ARG A 79 6.24 -8.81 -8.46
CA ARG A 79 7.15 -8.18 -7.51
C ARG A 79 6.42 -7.63 -6.29
N VAL A 80 5.32 -6.89 -6.48
CA VAL A 80 4.48 -6.38 -5.39
C VAL A 80 3.92 -7.52 -4.55
N THR A 81 3.44 -8.60 -5.20
CA THR A 81 2.89 -9.76 -4.49
C THR A 81 3.94 -10.46 -3.63
N GLU A 82 5.15 -10.64 -4.14
CA GLU A 82 6.27 -11.23 -3.42
C GLU A 82 6.63 -10.40 -2.18
N VAL A 83 6.82 -9.09 -2.35
CA VAL A 83 7.20 -8.18 -1.25
C VAL A 83 6.10 -8.10 -0.20
N VAL A 84 4.83 -7.97 -0.60
CA VAL A 84 3.69 -7.93 0.32
C VAL A 84 3.59 -9.21 1.15
N ARG A 85 3.80 -10.39 0.55
CA ARG A 85 3.79 -11.67 1.28
C ARG A 85 4.92 -11.71 2.30
N ARG A 86 6.14 -11.36 1.89
CA ARG A 86 7.29 -11.34 2.79
C ARG A 86 7.10 -10.39 3.97
N LEU A 87 6.56 -9.19 3.74
CA LEU A 87 6.32 -8.22 4.82
C LEU A 87 5.21 -8.69 5.77
N ARG A 88 4.20 -9.39 5.24
CA ARG A 88 3.15 -10.01 6.03
C ARG A 88 3.65 -11.15 6.91
N ASP A 89 4.58 -11.96 6.44
CA ASP A 89 5.18 -13.04 7.25
C ASP A 89 5.98 -12.49 8.45
N LEU A 90 6.39 -11.21 8.38
CA LEU A 90 7.10 -10.50 9.46
C LEU A 90 6.16 -9.65 10.32
N SER A 91 4.87 -9.57 9.97
CA SER A 91 3.92 -8.63 10.58
C SER A 91 3.13 -9.31 11.72
N PRO A 92 3.32 -8.90 12.98
CA PRO A 92 2.54 -9.43 14.11
C PRO A 92 1.04 -9.16 13.94
N LEU A 93 0.68 -8.03 13.33
CA LEU A 93 -0.70 -7.67 13.04
C LEU A 93 -1.34 -8.66 12.05
N TYR A 94 -0.57 -9.14 11.07
CA TYR A 94 -1.08 -10.10 10.11
C TYR A 94 -1.32 -11.48 10.74
N GLU A 95 -0.43 -11.92 11.63
CA GLU A 95 -0.61 -13.17 12.38
C GLU A 95 -1.82 -13.10 13.32
N MET A 96 -1.99 -12.00 14.07
CA MET A 96 -3.19 -11.78 14.89
C MET A 96 -4.47 -11.80 14.04
N ALA A 97 -4.45 -11.18 12.85
CA ALA A 97 -5.60 -11.20 11.93
C ALA A 97 -5.91 -12.62 11.41
N LYS A 98 -4.88 -13.44 11.12
CA LYS A 98 -5.05 -14.85 10.73
C LYS A 98 -5.66 -15.69 11.86
N GLU A 99 -5.31 -15.40 13.11
CA GLU A 99 -5.87 -16.04 14.30
C GLU A 99 -7.30 -15.57 14.60
N GLY A 100 -7.85 -14.64 13.82
CA GLY A 100 -9.21 -14.14 13.96
C GLY A 100 -9.37 -13.04 14.99
N VAL A 101 -8.27 -12.42 15.45
CA VAL A 101 -8.31 -11.29 16.38
C VAL A 101 -8.85 -10.06 15.66
N ASP A 102 -9.86 -9.43 16.27
CA ASP A 102 -10.38 -8.15 15.80
C ASP A 102 -9.47 -7.01 16.27
N LEU A 103 -8.58 -6.57 15.38
CA LEU A 103 -7.59 -5.53 15.66
C LEU A 103 -8.23 -4.16 15.98
N SER A 104 -9.49 -3.92 15.60
CA SER A 104 -10.21 -2.70 15.97
C SER A 104 -10.57 -2.64 17.46
N LYS A 105 -10.54 -3.79 18.14
CA LYS A 105 -10.85 -3.94 19.57
C LYS A 105 -9.61 -4.12 20.43
N VAL A 106 -8.42 -4.15 19.83
CA VAL A 106 -7.16 -4.23 20.56
C VAL A 106 -6.83 -2.86 21.11
N HIS A 107 -6.73 -2.75 22.44
CA HIS A 107 -6.25 -1.54 23.08
C HIS A 107 -4.74 -1.47 22.97
N TRP A 108 -4.26 -0.70 22.01
CA TRP A 108 -2.84 -0.39 21.87
C TRP A 108 -2.43 0.60 22.98
N ALA A 109 -1.32 0.32 23.65
CA ALA A 109 -0.71 1.29 24.54
C ALA A 109 -0.10 2.39 23.66
N ALA A 110 -0.79 3.52 23.53
CA ALA A 110 -0.24 4.70 22.88
C ALA A 110 0.78 5.36 23.83
N GLU A 111 2.00 5.60 23.35
CA GLU A 111 2.90 6.62 23.91
C GLU A 111 2.44 8.03 23.50
#